data_AF-A0A7V1NSZ0-F1
#
_entry.id   AF-A0A7V1NSZ0-F1
#
_cell.length_a   1.000
_cell.length_b   1.000
_cell.length_c   1.000
_cell.angle_alpha   90.00
_cell.angle_beta   90.00
_cell.angle_gamma   90.00
#
_symmetry.space_group_name_H-M   'P 1'
#
loop_
_entity.id
_entity.type
_entity.pdbx_description
1 polymer ?
#
loop_
_entity_poly.entity_id
_entity_poly.type
_entity_poly.pdbx_seq_one_letter_code
_entity_poly.pdbx_strand_id
1 'polypeptide(L)'
;RYVITGPLAWLGLVDLGAGKKPGFSQKPGFWDAFTFRLSPAGAAFLGLAEPEQETEQEPEPLVVRPDLTILVPAARRYERFQLSRVADWAHTGAPYIYRLTPASLERARRQRITPDKVSAFFKRVTNGNVPRTLETILSRWASHGPQVQLEQGVLLRVRDEGLMQEIASAPATRRFIREVIGPTAALVAPADWPRLVRALVQRGLLPDLVGLEEGTLPAAPEVLSTTEDTR
;
A
#
# COMPACT_ATOMS: atom_id res chain seq x y z
N ARG A 1 -4.33 32.29 -30.31
CA ARG A 1 -3.76 30.92 -30.32
C ARG A 1 -3.42 30.43 -28.91
N TYR A 2 -2.49 31.06 -28.18
CA TYR A 2 -2.09 30.65 -26.82
C TYR A 2 -3.26 30.45 -25.84
N VAL A 3 -4.19 31.40 -25.77
CA VAL A 3 -5.36 31.32 -24.86
C VAL A 3 -6.22 30.07 -25.12
N ILE A 4 -6.42 29.72 -26.40
CA ILE A 4 -7.23 28.58 -26.84
C ILE A 4 -6.49 27.27 -26.59
N THR A 5 -5.22 27.16 -27.01
CA THR A 5 -4.46 25.92 -26.90
C THR A 5 -3.81 25.70 -25.53
N GLY A 6 -3.94 26.67 -24.62
CA GLY A 6 -3.38 26.65 -23.28
C GLY A 6 -4.50 26.79 -22.25
N PRO A 7 -4.68 27.94 -21.58
CA PRO A 7 -5.61 28.11 -20.47
C PRO A 7 -7.02 27.57 -20.71
N LEU A 8 -7.65 27.87 -21.85
CA LEU A 8 -9.01 27.39 -22.12
C LEU A 8 -9.07 25.87 -22.31
N ALA A 9 -8.05 25.27 -22.92
CA ALA A 9 -7.99 23.81 -23.08
C ALA A 9 -7.65 23.11 -21.76
N TRP A 10 -6.74 23.67 -20.95
CA TRP A 10 -6.37 23.12 -19.63
C TRP A 10 -7.53 23.12 -18.64
N LEU A 11 -8.39 24.13 -18.75
CA LEU A 11 -9.61 24.24 -17.94
C LEU A 11 -10.79 23.46 -18.52
N GLY A 12 -10.63 22.78 -19.66
CA GLY A 12 -11.69 22.00 -20.30
C GLY A 12 -12.80 22.83 -20.94
N LEU A 13 -12.57 24.13 -21.21
CA LEU A 13 -13.54 25.02 -21.87
C LEU A 13 -13.52 24.87 -23.40
N VAL A 14 -12.44 24.33 -23.96
CA VAL A 14 -12.35 24.01 -25.39
C VAL A 14 -11.77 22.62 -25.61
N ASP A 15 -12.32 21.88 -26.57
CA ASP A 15 -11.71 20.68 -27.10
C ASP A 15 -10.81 21.06 -28.29
N LEU A 16 -9.58 20.55 -28.30
CA LEU A 16 -8.62 20.80 -29.39
C LEU A 16 -8.58 19.61 -30.35
N GLY A 17 -8.74 19.88 -31.64
CA GLY A 17 -8.39 18.94 -32.69
C GLY A 17 -6.91 19.11 -33.07
N ALA A 18 -6.09 18.15 -32.64
CA ALA A 18 -4.65 18.15 -32.91
C ALA A 18 -4.24 17.03 -33.87
N GLY A 19 -3.26 17.33 -34.73
CA GLY A 19 -2.69 16.39 -35.69
C GLY A 19 -1.17 16.46 -35.74
N LYS A 20 -0.54 15.47 -36.39
CA LYS A 20 0.88 15.55 -36.72
C LYS A 20 1.08 16.68 -37.74
N LYS A 21 2.04 17.57 -37.49
CA LYS A 21 2.45 18.56 -38.49
C LYS A 21 3.00 17.85 -39.74
N PRO A 22 2.41 18.04 -40.94
CA PRO A 22 3.07 17.62 -42.17
C PRO A 22 4.31 18.51 -42.41
N GLY A 23 5.48 17.89 -42.59
CA GLY A 23 6.70 18.58 -43.02
C GLY A 23 7.79 18.81 -41.96
N PHE A 24 7.59 18.42 -40.70
CA PHE A 24 8.71 18.35 -39.73
C PHE A 24 9.04 16.90 -39.42
N SER A 25 10.33 16.59 -39.44
CA SER A 25 10.90 15.28 -39.19
C SER A 25 10.33 14.64 -37.92
N GLN A 26 10.27 13.30 -37.96
CA GLN A 26 9.73 12.37 -36.98
C GLN A 26 10.31 12.52 -35.56
N LYS A 27 10.12 13.67 -34.90
CA LYS A 27 10.28 13.81 -33.46
C LYS A 27 8.94 13.50 -32.81
N PRO A 28 8.84 12.43 -32.00
CA PRO A 28 7.65 12.17 -31.20
C PRO A 28 7.38 13.37 -30.30
N GLY A 29 6.14 13.86 -30.26
CA GLY A 29 5.69 14.82 -29.23
C GLY A 29 5.29 16.23 -29.69
N PHE A 30 5.38 16.58 -30.98
CA PHE A 30 4.84 17.86 -31.48
C PHE A 30 3.48 17.66 -32.16
N TRP A 31 2.43 17.60 -31.35
CA TRP A 31 1.04 17.72 -31.82
C TRP A 31 0.72 19.20 -32.00
N ASP A 32 0.26 19.61 -33.18
CA ASP A 32 -0.20 20.98 -33.38
C ASP A 32 -1.72 21.01 -33.49
N ALA A 33 -2.34 21.92 -32.74
CA ALA A 33 -3.79 22.10 -32.74
C ALA A 33 -4.17 22.99 -33.92
N PHE A 34 -4.98 22.47 -34.83
CA PHE A 34 -5.42 23.18 -36.04
C PHE A 34 -6.90 23.58 -35.97
N THR A 35 -7.67 22.92 -35.10
CA THR A 35 -9.09 23.20 -34.90
C THR A 35 -9.41 23.18 -33.41
N PHE A 36 -10.50 23.83 -33.03
CA PHE A 36 -11.04 23.77 -31.67
C PHE A 36 -12.56 23.87 -31.73
N ARG A 37 -13.23 23.38 -30.69
CA ARG A 37 -14.64 23.68 -30.41
C ARG A 37 -14.80 24.07 -28.95
N LEU A 38 -15.84 24.83 -28.63
CA LEU A 38 -16.26 25.00 -27.24
C LEU A 38 -16.77 23.65 -26.71
N SER A 39 -16.34 23.28 -25.51
CA SER A 39 -17.01 22.23 -24.76
C SER A 39 -18.37 22.73 -24.26
N PRO A 40 -19.30 21.86 -23.83
CA PRO A 40 -20.54 22.31 -23.19
C PRO A 40 -20.29 23.27 -22.02
N ALA A 41 -19.32 22.95 -21.16
CA ALA A 41 -18.89 23.83 -20.06
C ALA A 41 -18.32 25.16 -20.56
N GLY A 42 -17.57 25.16 -21.66
CA GLY A 42 -17.04 26.38 -22.27
C GLY A 42 -18.11 27.27 -22.89
N ALA A 43 -19.10 26.69 -23.56
CA ALA A 43 -20.24 27.42 -24.09
C ALA A 43 -21.08 28.04 -22.97
N ALA A 44 -21.33 27.29 -21.90
CA ALA A 44 -22.02 27.79 -20.71
C ALA A 44 -21.26 28.90 -19.99
N PHE A 45 -19.93 28.75 -19.81
CA PHE A 45 -19.07 29.77 -19.20
C PHE A 45 -19.12 31.11 -19.95
N LEU A 46 -19.25 31.06 -21.29
CA LEU A 46 -19.35 32.25 -22.14
C LEU A 46 -20.79 32.79 -22.28
N GLY A 47 -21.78 32.17 -21.61
CA GLY A 47 -23.19 32.54 -21.74
C GLY A 47 -23.81 32.21 -23.11
N LEU A 48 -23.19 31.32 -23.87
CA LEU A 48 -23.63 30.88 -25.19
C LEU A 48 -24.55 29.65 -25.14
N ALA A 49 -24.57 28.97 -24.00
CA ALA A 49 -25.48 27.87 -23.69
C ALA A 49 -25.91 27.98 -22.23
N GLU A 50 -27.02 27.35 -21.88
CA GLU A 50 -27.30 27.11 -20.47
C GLU A 50 -26.31 26.08 -19.92
N PRO A 51 -25.84 26.22 -18.67
CA PRO A 51 -25.02 25.20 -18.05
C PRO A 51 -25.81 23.90 -18.05
N GLU A 52 -25.24 22.86 -18.68
CA GLU A 52 -25.74 21.51 -18.50
C GLU A 52 -25.81 21.26 -17.00
N GLN A 53 -26.97 20.85 -16.49
CA GLN A 53 -27.06 20.32 -15.15
C GLN A 53 -26.29 19.00 -15.17
N GLU A 54 -24.97 19.07 -14.99
CA GLU A 54 -24.17 17.92 -14.63
C GLU A 54 -24.84 17.36 -13.38
N THR A 55 -25.60 16.28 -13.56
CA THR A 55 -26.06 15.50 -12.43
C THR A 55 -24.78 14.82 -11.97
N GLU A 56 -24.01 15.52 -11.13
CA GLU A 56 -22.88 14.96 -10.43
C GLU A 56 -23.47 13.85 -9.56
N GLN A 57 -23.60 12.67 -10.15
CA GLN A 57 -24.09 11.50 -9.46
C GLN A 57 -23.14 11.31 -8.29
N GLU A 58 -23.67 11.50 -7.07
CA GLU A 58 -22.84 11.35 -5.89
C GLU A 58 -22.16 9.99 -5.97
N PRO A 59 -20.82 9.97 -6.01
CA PRO A 59 -20.12 8.72 -6.20
C PRO A 59 -20.42 7.83 -5.01
N GLU A 60 -20.67 6.55 -5.28
CA GLU A 60 -20.96 5.55 -4.25
C GLU A 60 -20.05 5.71 -3.02
N PRO A 61 -20.56 5.51 -1.81
CA PRO A 61 -19.77 5.64 -0.60
C PRO A 61 -18.59 4.67 -0.62
N LEU A 62 -17.45 5.11 -0.07
CA LEU A 62 -16.38 4.17 0.20
C LEU A 62 -16.75 3.29 1.40
N VAL A 63 -16.26 2.06 1.40
CA VAL A 63 -16.56 1.08 2.47
C VAL A 63 -15.28 0.78 3.24
N VAL A 64 -15.34 0.96 4.56
CA VAL A 64 -14.27 0.58 5.48
C VAL A 64 -14.66 -0.74 6.15
N ARG A 65 -13.88 -1.79 5.92
CA ARG A 65 -14.09 -3.09 6.54
C ARG A 65 -13.36 -3.19 7.90
N PRO A 66 -13.82 -4.06 8.82
CA PRO A 66 -13.18 -4.25 10.13
C PRO A 66 -11.73 -4.75 10.08
N ASP A 67 -11.32 -5.39 8.99
CA ASP A 67 -9.96 -5.88 8.72
C ASP A 67 -9.00 -4.76 8.24
N LEU A 68 -9.46 -3.51 8.26
CA LEU A 68 -8.76 -2.30 7.79
C LEU A 68 -8.59 -2.23 6.27
N THR A 69 -9.36 -3.02 5.53
CA THR A 69 -9.47 -2.89 4.07
C THR A 69 -10.45 -1.78 3.73
N ILE A 70 -10.06 -0.89 2.82
CA ILE A 70 -10.87 0.24 2.35
C ILE A 70 -11.14 0.07 0.85
N LEU A 71 -12.43 -0.05 0.52
CA LEU A 71 -12.93 -0.16 -0.86
C LEU A 71 -13.37 1.21 -1.33
N VAL A 72 -12.80 1.69 -2.44
CA VAL A 72 -13.04 3.05 -2.94
C VAL A 72 -13.48 3.01 -4.41
N PRO A 73 -14.66 3.55 -4.75
CA PRO A 73 -15.10 3.66 -6.13
C PRO A 73 -14.17 4.53 -6.99
N ALA A 74 -14.12 4.24 -8.30
CA ALA A 74 -13.26 4.95 -9.25
C ALA A 74 -13.63 6.43 -9.43
N ALA A 75 -14.86 6.82 -9.13
CA ALA A 75 -15.31 8.21 -9.18
C ALA A 75 -14.77 9.08 -8.02
N ARG A 76 -14.42 8.48 -6.86
CA ARG A 76 -13.92 9.20 -5.66
C ARG A 76 -12.43 9.58 -5.74
N ARG A 77 -12.06 10.41 -6.71
CA ARG A 77 -10.65 10.73 -7.03
C ARG A 77 -9.93 11.41 -5.86
N TYR A 78 -10.61 12.33 -5.18
CA TYR A 78 -10.03 13.07 -4.06
C TYR A 78 -9.76 12.16 -2.85
N GLU A 79 -10.71 11.30 -2.48
CA GLU A 79 -10.56 10.34 -1.40
C GLU A 79 -9.44 9.33 -1.68
N ARG A 80 -9.32 8.85 -2.92
CA ARG A 80 -8.19 7.99 -3.33
C ARG A 80 -6.85 8.67 -3.16
N PHE A 81 -6.75 9.94 -3.54
CA PHE A 81 -5.54 10.72 -3.34
C PHE A 81 -5.21 10.87 -1.84
N GLN A 82 -6.20 11.19 -1.00
CA GLN A 82 -5.98 11.27 0.45
C GLN A 82 -5.57 9.92 1.05
N LEU A 83 -6.25 8.83 0.68
CA LEU A 83 -5.96 7.47 1.14
C LEU A 83 -4.56 7.01 0.76
N SER A 84 -4.07 7.34 -0.43
CA SER A 84 -2.72 6.98 -0.85
C SER A 84 -1.62 7.51 0.09
N ARG A 85 -1.90 8.57 0.86
CA ARG A 85 -0.95 9.15 1.83
C ARG A 85 -0.94 8.45 3.18
N VAL A 86 -2.02 7.74 3.52
CA VAL A 86 -2.24 7.18 4.87
C VAL A 86 -2.44 5.66 4.88
N ALA A 87 -2.70 5.04 3.73
CA ALA A 87 -2.92 3.61 3.54
C ALA A 87 -2.04 3.08 2.39
N ASP A 88 -1.76 1.79 2.43
CA ASP A 88 -1.03 1.09 1.37
C ASP A 88 -1.98 0.63 0.27
N TRP A 89 -1.48 0.52 -0.95
CA TRP A 89 -2.27 0.09 -2.10
C TRP A 89 -2.26 -1.43 -2.17
N ALA A 90 -3.43 -2.06 -2.18
CA ALA A 90 -3.57 -3.51 -2.31
C ALA A 90 -4.02 -3.92 -3.73
N HIS A 91 -4.92 -3.16 -4.36
CA HIS A 91 -5.38 -3.43 -5.71
C HIS A 91 -5.72 -2.14 -6.47
N THR A 92 -5.39 -2.10 -7.76
CA THR A 92 -5.74 -1.04 -8.69
C THR A 92 -6.72 -1.54 -9.73
N GLY A 93 -7.88 -0.90 -9.80
CA GLY A 93 -9.04 -1.36 -10.57
C GLY A 93 -10.29 -0.88 -9.86
N ALA A 94 -11.46 -0.89 -10.50
CA ALA A 94 -12.70 -0.56 -9.80
C ALA A 94 -13.28 -1.84 -9.17
N PRO A 95 -13.45 -1.94 -7.84
CA PRO A 95 -13.14 -0.93 -6.81
C PRO A 95 -11.65 -0.91 -6.42
N TYR A 96 -11.13 0.27 -6.08
CA TYR A 96 -9.75 0.42 -5.61
C TYR A 96 -9.67 -0.09 -4.18
N ILE A 97 -8.62 -0.85 -3.87
CA ILE A 97 -8.44 -1.45 -2.54
C ILE A 97 -7.21 -0.86 -1.87
N TYR A 98 -7.43 -0.28 -0.70
CA TYR A 98 -6.37 0.21 0.18
C TYR A 98 -6.38 -0.60 1.48
N ARG A 99 -5.23 -0.67 2.14
CA ARG A 99 -5.10 -1.32 3.45
C ARG A 99 -4.38 -0.40 4.42
N LEU A 100 -4.96 -0.21 5.60
CA LEU A 100 -4.26 0.49 6.67
C LEU A 100 -3.26 -0.45 7.34
N THR A 101 -2.01 -0.02 7.46
CA THR A 101 -0.95 -0.78 8.11
C THR A 101 -0.20 0.10 9.11
N PRO A 102 0.53 -0.49 10.08
CA PRO A 102 1.40 0.30 10.95
C PRO A 102 2.44 1.11 10.16
N ALA A 103 2.96 0.55 9.05
CA ALA A 103 3.90 1.24 8.18
C ALA A 103 3.25 2.42 7.44
N SER A 104 2.01 2.26 6.96
CA SER A 104 1.26 3.34 6.29
C SER A 104 0.93 4.49 7.26
N LEU A 105 0.59 4.18 8.51
CA LEU A 105 0.35 5.17 9.56
C LEU A 105 1.64 5.88 9.97
N GLU A 106 2.76 5.15 10.08
CA GLU A 106 4.06 5.76 10.37
C GLU A 106 4.49 6.71 9.24
N ARG A 107 4.26 6.31 7.98
CA ARG A 107 4.43 7.17 6.81
C ARG A 107 3.56 8.42 6.88
N ALA A 108 2.29 8.29 7.26
CA ALA A 108 1.39 9.42 7.45
C ALA A 108 1.92 10.40 8.52
N ARG A 109 2.39 9.87 9.66
CA ARG A 109 2.97 10.65 10.75
C ARG A 109 4.20 11.45 10.31
N ARG A 110 5.09 10.85 9.52
CA ARG A 110 6.25 11.54 8.93
C ARG A 110 5.85 12.68 7.99
N GLN A 111 4.69 12.57 7.35
CA GLN A 111 4.08 13.64 6.54
C GLN A 111 3.27 14.66 7.36
N ARG A 112 3.38 14.64 8.70
CA ARG A 112 2.63 15.51 9.63
C ARG A 112 1.11 15.34 9.55
N ILE A 113 0.66 14.14 9.15
CA ILE A 113 -0.75 13.74 9.21
C ILE A 113 -0.94 13.00 10.54
N THR A 114 -1.65 13.64 11.47
CA THR A 114 -1.90 13.06 12.80
C THR A 114 -2.99 11.99 12.74
N PRO A 115 -2.99 11.02 13.67
CA PRO A 115 -4.07 10.03 13.79
C PRO A 115 -5.46 10.65 13.89
N ASP A 116 -5.60 11.80 14.56
CA ASP A 116 -6.87 12.53 14.64
C ASP A 116 -7.36 13.02 13.27
N LYS A 117 -6.44 13.49 12.41
CA LYS A 117 -6.77 13.88 11.03
C LYS A 117 -7.20 12.67 10.20
N VAL A 118 -6.55 11.51 10.42
CA VAL A 118 -6.93 10.25 9.76
C VAL A 118 -8.33 9.81 10.23
N SER A 119 -8.61 9.87 11.52
CA SER A 119 -9.92 9.56 12.10
C SER A 119 -11.01 10.49 11.58
N ALA A 120 -10.76 11.81 11.59
CA ALA A 120 -11.68 12.81 11.04
C ALA A 120 -11.93 12.61 9.54
N PHE A 121 -10.89 12.24 8.78
CA PHE A 121 -11.03 11.87 7.37
C PHE A 121 -12.02 10.70 7.21
N PHE A 122 -11.81 9.60 7.94
CA PHE A 122 -12.70 8.43 7.85
C PHE A 122 -14.14 8.75 8.29
N LYS A 123 -14.33 9.53 9.34
CA LYS A 123 -15.67 9.98 9.77
C LYS A 123 -16.37 10.79 8.70
N ARG A 124 -15.66 11.71 8.04
CA ARG A 124 -16.22 12.53 6.96
C ARG A 124 -16.62 11.68 5.75
N VAL A 125 -15.74 10.79 5.28
CA VAL A 125 -15.96 10.05 4.02
C VAL A 125 -16.94 8.89 4.14
N THR A 126 -17.23 8.42 5.36
CA THR A 126 -18.20 7.35 5.66
C THR A 126 -19.50 7.88 6.28
N ASN A 127 -19.69 9.21 6.33
CA ASN A 127 -20.83 9.85 7.02
C ASN A 127 -21.01 9.36 8.47
N GLY A 128 -19.90 9.19 9.18
CA GLY A 128 -19.86 8.74 10.58
C GLY A 128 -19.93 7.23 10.78
N ASN A 129 -20.14 6.44 9.73
CA ASN A 129 -20.19 4.97 9.81
C ASN A 129 -18.78 4.34 9.78
N VAL A 130 -17.96 4.67 10.78
CA VAL A 130 -16.61 4.12 10.95
C VAL A 130 -16.66 2.89 11.85
N PRO A 131 -16.06 1.75 11.47
CA PRO A 131 -15.96 0.60 12.35
C PRO A 131 -15.25 0.93 13.66
N ARG A 132 -15.81 0.53 14.80
CA ARG A 132 -15.20 0.74 16.13
C ARG A 132 -13.76 0.20 16.23
N THR A 133 -13.47 -0.87 15.49
CA THR A 133 -12.13 -1.46 15.37
C THR A 133 -11.11 -0.44 14.84
N LEU A 134 -11.47 0.33 13.80
CA LEU A 134 -10.60 1.34 13.22
C LEU A 134 -10.36 2.50 14.21
N GLU A 135 -11.42 2.97 14.88
CA GLU A 135 -11.27 4.02 15.91
C GLU A 135 -10.32 3.57 17.04
N THR A 136 -10.49 2.34 17.52
CA THR A 136 -9.66 1.76 18.58
C THR A 136 -8.19 1.65 18.15
N ILE A 137 -7.94 1.20 16.91
CA ILE A 137 -6.58 1.04 16.38
C ILE A 137 -5.90 2.40 16.21
N LEU A 138 -6.59 3.39 15.63
CA LEU A 138 -6.03 4.74 15.48
C LEU A 138 -5.72 5.38 16.82
N SER A 139 -6.60 5.22 17.82
CA SER A 139 -6.39 5.74 19.18
C SER A 139 -5.19 5.07 19.86
N ARG A 140 -5.12 3.73 19.86
CA ARG A 140 -4.00 3.00 20.48
C ARG A 140 -2.67 3.30 19.78
N TRP A 141 -2.67 3.35 18.46
CA TRP A 141 -1.47 3.66 17.69
C TRP A 141 -0.99 5.10 17.93
N ALA A 142 -1.90 6.06 18.13
CA ALA A 142 -1.55 7.43 18.49
C ALA A 142 -0.81 7.52 19.83
N SER A 143 -1.25 6.75 20.84
CA SER A 143 -0.67 6.77 22.19
C SER A 143 0.59 5.93 22.33
N HIS A 144 0.66 4.78 21.65
CA HIS A 144 1.69 3.76 21.92
C HIS A 144 2.50 3.35 20.68
N GLY A 145 2.12 3.79 19.49
CA GLY A 145 2.72 3.32 18.24
C GLY A 145 2.46 1.83 17.99
N PRO A 146 3.32 1.14 17.21
CA PRO A 146 3.22 -0.31 17.01
C PRO A 146 3.55 -1.07 18.31
N GLN A 147 2.58 -1.82 18.83
CA GLN A 147 2.73 -2.57 20.09
C GLN A 147 3.03 -4.06 19.88
N VAL A 148 2.71 -4.60 18.71
CA VAL A 148 2.85 -6.02 18.37
C VAL A 148 3.54 -6.13 17.03
N GLN A 149 4.56 -7.00 16.96
CA GLN A 149 5.32 -7.29 15.75
C GLN A 149 5.33 -8.80 15.53
N LEU A 150 5.06 -9.21 14.29
CA LEU A 150 5.16 -10.59 13.85
C LEU A 150 6.28 -10.67 12.83
N GLU A 151 7.18 -11.63 13.03
CA GLU A 151 8.30 -11.87 12.13
C GLU A 151 8.38 -13.34 11.75
N GLN A 152 8.75 -13.60 10.50
CA GLN A 152 9.05 -14.95 10.04
C GLN A 152 10.51 -15.28 10.37
N GLY A 153 10.73 -16.43 10.99
CA GLY A 153 12.07 -16.90 11.34
C GLY A 153 12.11 -18.39 11.58
N VAL A 154 13.33 -18.94 11.57
CA VAL A 154 13.61 -20.31 11.95
C VAL A 154 14.10 -20.31 13.39
N LEU A 155 13.52 -21.18 14.21
CA LEU A 155 13.89 -21.31 15.61
C LEU A 155 15.00 -22.36 15.77
N LEU A 156 16.19 -21.92 16.15
CA LEU A 156 17.25 -22.80 16.62
C LEU A 156 17.00 -23.13 18.08
N ARG A 157 16.85 -24.43 18.40
CA ARG A 157 16.82 -24.93 19.78
C ARG A 157 18.04 -25.78 20.05
N VAL A 158 18.63 -25.61 21.22
CA VAL A 158 19.77 -26.41 21.69
C VAL A 158 19.43 -27.07 23.02
N ARG A 159 20.22 -28.07 23.41
CA ARG A 159 19.93 -28.87 24.62
C ARG A 159 20.16 -28.11 25.92
N ASP A 160 21.20 -27.29 25.97
CA ASP A 160 21.63 -26.56 27.16
C ASP A 160 22.21 -25.19 26.82
N GLU A 161 22.34 -24.35 27.84
CA GLU A 161 22.80 -22.97 27.70
C GLU A 161 24.28 -22.87 27.30
N GLY A 162 25.13 -23.80 27.76
CA GLY A 162 26.55 -23.81 27.40
C GLY A 162 26.75 -23.97 25.90
N LEU A 163 26.00 -24.89 25.29
CA LEU A 163 26.01 -25.07 23.84
C LEU A 163 25.47 -23.84 23.09
N MET A 164 24.43 -23.17 23.63
CA MET A 164 23.91 -21.93 23.03
C MET A 164 24.98 -20.84 23.03
N GLN A 165 25.69 -20.67 24.15
CA GLN A 165 26.77 -19.69 24.28
C GLN A 165 27.94 -20.01 23.33
N GLU A 166 28.29 -21.27 23.16
CA GLU A 166 29.30 -21.71 22.19
C GLU A 166 28.91 -21.33 20.75
N ILE A 167 27.67 -21.63 20.35
CA ILE A 167 27.16 -21.33 19.01
C ILE A 167 26.98 -19.81 18.79
N ALA A 168 26.56 -19.06 19.82
CA ALA A 168 26.38 -17.62 19.74
C ALA A 168 27.69 -16.83 19.81
N SER A 169 28.75 -17.37 20.41
CA SER A 169 30.07 -16.70 20.45
C SER A 169 30.92 -16.99 19.22
N ALA A 170 30.68 -18.11 18.55
CA ALA A 170 31.43 -18.52 17.36
C ALA A 170 31.12 -17.66 16.11
N PRO A 171 32.12 -17.00 15.49
CA PRO A 171 31.92 -16.14 14.31
C PRO A 171 31.33 -16.87 13.09
N ALA A 172 31.55 -18.19 12.98
CA ALA A 172 31.01 -19.01 11.90
C ALA A 172 29.49 -19.14 11.96
N THR A 173 28.91 -19.21 13.17
CA THR A 173 27.48 -19.47 13.41
C THR A 173 26.73 -18.23 13.84
N ARG A 174 27.34 -17.35 14.64
CA ARG A 174 26.74 -16.09 15.15
C ARG A 174 26.21 -15.18 14.04
N ARG A 175 26.86 -15.17 12.87
CA ARG A 175 26.44 -14.36 11.71
C ARG A 175 25.04 -14.73 11.17
N PHE A 176 24.58 -15.96 11.45
CA PHE A 176 23.27 -16.46 11.02
C PHE A 176 22.19 -16.29 12.10
N ILE A 177 22.59 -16.02 13.34
CA ILE A 177 21.68 -15.76 14.46
C ILE A 177 21.26 -14.29 14.42
N ARG A 178 19.95 -14.05 14.27
CA ARG A 178 19.37 -12.71 14.35
C ARG A 178 19.30 -12.23 15.80
N GLU A 179 18.73 -13.07 16.64
CA GLU A 179 18.44 -12.73 18.04
C GLU A 179 18.48 -14.00 18.89
N VAL A 180 18.92 -13.88 20.15
CA VAL A 180 18.80 -14.95 21.14
C VAL A 180 17.58 -14.64 22.00
N ILE A 181 16.55 -15.48 21.89
CA ILE A 181 15.26 -15.26 22.55
C ILE A 181 15.26 -15.85 23.97
N GLY A 182 16.13 -16.80 24.26
CA GLY A 182 16.32 -17.36 25.60
C GLY A 182 17.58 -18.19 25.73
N PRO A 183 17.82 -18.81 26.91
CA PRO A 183 19.06 -19.54 27.20
C PRO A 183 19.37 -20.69 26.24
N THR A 184 18.33 -21.29 25.63
CA THR A 184 18.45 -22.45 24.73
C THR A 184 17.79 -22.23 23.37
N ALA A 185 17.39 -20.99 23.05
CA ALA A 185 16.62 -20.68 21.86
C ALA A 185 17.08 -19.40 21.16
N ALA A 186 17.27 -19.48 19.85
CA ALA A 186 17.67 -18.35 19.02
C ALA A 186 16.88 -18.28 17.70
N LEU A 187 16.65 -17.07 17.21
CA LEU A 187 16.01 -16.80 15.94
C LEU A 187 17.05 -16.72 14.82
N VAL A 188 16.77 -17.39 13.72
CA VAL A 188 17.61 -17.47 12.53
C VAL A 188 16.80 -17.00 11.32
N ALA A 189 17.44 -16.33 10.36
CA ALA A 189 16.77 -15.94 9.14
C ALA A 189 16.35 -17.18 8.32
N PRO A 190 15.14 -17.21 7.72
CA PRO A 190 14.72 -18.34 6.89
C PRO A 190 15.64 -18.60 5.69
N ALA A 191 16.38 -17.61 5.21
CA ALA A 191 17.35 -17.79 4.13
C ALA A 191 18.69 -18.40 4.58
N ASP A 192 19.01 -18.32 5.87
CA ASP A 192 20.35 -18.64 6.39
C ASP A 192 20.42 -19.98 7.11
N TRP A 193 19.28 -20.59 7.47
CA TRP A 193 19.27 -21.87 8.19
C TRP A 193 20.07 -22.98 7.48
N PRO A 194 20.08 -23.14 6.13
CA PRO A 194 20.88 -24.19 5.49
C PRO A 194 22.39 -23.94 5.64
N ARG A 195 22.80 -22.66 5.67
CA ARG A 195 24.20 -22.27 5.91
C ARG A 195 24.59 -22.50 7.36
N LEU A 196 23.69 -22.21 8.29
CA LEU A 196 23.88 -22.51 9.70
C LEU A 196 24.04 -24.02 9.93
N VAL A 197 23.22 -24.87 9.30
CA VAL A 197 23.36 -26.33 9.38
C VAL A 197 24.75 -26.78 8.96
N ARG A 198 25.26 -26.30 7.82
CA ARG A 198 26.63 -26.60 7.37
C ARG A 198 27.69 -26.15 8.38
N ALA A 199 27.54 -24.96 8.95
CA ALA A 199 28.47 -24.43 9.95
C ALA A 199 28.45 -25.24 11.27
N LEU A 200 27.28 -25.73 11.68
CA LEU A 200 27.12 -26.60 12.85
C LEU A 200 27.76 -27.98 12.61
N VAL A 201 27.52 -28.58 11.44
CA VAL A 201 28.11 -29.87 11.05
C VAL A 201 29.64 -29.79 11.00
N GLN A 202 30.21 -28.70 10.46
CA GLN A 202 31.66 -28.46 10.47
C GLN A 202 32.26 -28.37 11.88
N ARG A 203 31.43 -28.11 12.90
CA ARG A 203 31.81 -28.09 14.32
C ARG A 203 31.47 -29.40 15.06
N GLY A 204 31.01 -30.43 14.35
CA GLY A 204 30.62 -31.71 14.94
C GLY A 204 29.23 -31.73 15.58
N LEU A 205 28.41 -30.70 15.34
CA LEU A 205 27.03 -30.63 15.82
C LEU A 205 26.09 -30.99 14.68
N LEU A 206 25.39 -32.11 14.78
CA LEU A 206 24.39 -32.53 13.79
C LEU A 206 23.00 -32.00 14.20
N PRO A 207 22.42 -31.02 13.47
CA PRO A 207 21.11 -30.49 13.81
C PRO A 207 20.00 -31.45 13.38
N ASP A 208 19.00 -31.63 14.23
CA ASP A 208 17.76 -32.30 13.88
C ASP A 208 16.79 -31.29 13.22
N LEU A 209 16.35 -31.57 12.00
CA LEU A 209 15.54 -30.65 11.19
C LEU A 209 14.05 -31.02 11.30
N VAL A 210 13.31 -30.24 12.08
CA VAL A 210 11.87 -30.45 12.28
C VAL A 210 11.07 -29.46 11.43
N GLY A 211 10.34 -29.96 10.43
CA GLY A 211 9.47 -29.14 9.57
C GLY A 211 10.21 -28.16 8.65
N LEU A 212 11.52 -28.34 8.46
CA LEU A 212 12.37 -27.56 7.56
C LEU A 212 12.78 -28.43 6.39
N GLU A 213 11.97 -28.45 5.34
CA GLU A 213 12.36 -29.01 4.04
C GLU A 213 12.86 -27.88 3.13
N GLU A 214 13.80 -28.18 2.22
CA GLU A 214 14.25 -27.24 1.19
C GLU A 214 13.09 -26.90 0.24
N GLY A 215 12.23 -25.95 0.63
CA GLY A 215 11.08 -25.49 -0.16
C GLY A 215 9.81 -25.17 0.64
N THR A 216 9.70 -25.60 1.91
CA THR A 216 8.43 -25.60 2.66
C THR A 216 8.18 -24.34 3.51
N LEU A 217 8.84 -23.22 3.19
CA LEU A 217 8.43 -21.95 3.80
C LEU A 217 7.05 -21.58 3.25
N PRO A 218 6.01 -21.39 4.08
CA PRO A 218 4.69 -21.04 3.58
C PRO A 218 4.82 -19.74 2.78
N ALA A 219 4.30 -19.77 1.56
CA ALA A 219 4.06 -18.56 0.79
C ALA A 219 3.33 -17.57 1.70
N ALA A 220 3.71 -16.28 1.61
CA ALA A 220 3.07 -15.19 2.33
C ALA A 220 1.53 -15.38 2.31
N PRO A 221 0.81 -15.08 3.41
CA PRO A 221 -0.61 -15.40 3.52
C PRO A 221 -1.32 -14.94 2.26
N GLU A 222 -1.82 -15.92 1.51
CA GLU A 222 -2.63 -15.71 0.32
C GLU A 222 -3.77 -14.79 0.74
N VAL A 223 -3.79 -13.59 0.16
CA VAL A 223 -4.88 -12.66 0.33
C VAL A 223 -6.08 -13.36 -0.26
N LEU A 224 -6.93 -13.92 0.61
CA LEU A 224 -8.15 -14.61 0.25
C LEU A 224 -8.96 -13.70 -0.68
N SER A 225 -8.88 -13.98 -1.97
CA SER A 225 -9.75 -13.45 -2.99
C SER A 225 -11.06 -14.24 -2.87
N THR A 226 -11.87 -13.89 -1.88
CA THR A 226 -13.26 -14.36 -1.83
C THR A 226 -13.99 -13.73 -3.01
N THR A 227 -14.00 -14.48 -4.11
CA THR A 227 -14.99 -14.37 -5.16
C THR A 227 -16.15 -15.26 -4.71
N GLU A 228 -17.11 -14.68 -3.99
CA GLU A 228 -18.48 -15.20 -3.91
C GLU A 228 -19.31 -14.12 -4.60
N ASP A 229 -19.64 -14.29 -5.88
CA ASP A 229 -20.79 -15.07 -6.34
C ASP A 229 -22.07 -14.62 -5.63
N THR A 230 -22.82 -13.73 -6.27
CA THR A 230 -24.23 -13.55 -5.97
C THR A 230 -24.96 -13.31 -7.28
N ARG A 231 -25.80 -14.30 -7.59
CA ARG A 231 -26.89 -14.32 -8.55
C ARG A 231 -27.82 -13.11 -8.42
#